data_AF-A0A914SGC3-F1
#
_entry.id   AF-A0A914SGC3-F1
#
_cell.length_a   1.000
_cell.length_b   1.000
_cell.length_c   1.000
_cell.angle_alpha   90.00
_cell.angle_beta   90.00
_cell.angle_gamma   90.00
#
_symmetry.space_group_name_H-M   'P 1'
#
loop_
_entity.id
_entity.type
_entity.pdbx_description
1 polymer ?
#
loop_
_entity_poly.entity_id
_entity_poly.type
_entity_poly.pdbx_seq_one_letter_code
_entity_poly.pdbx_strand_id
1 'polypeptide(L)'
;MVHRMGTGTMREWHTKENEHALCGLPFNSAFMISIEADNGYGYSPSATSIFYTDQSVPDGPPEDVEAHAISSSAITLTWSAPRKPNGIIIAYQIYVKRGDDNNVRTIRLKTRGDMPSRCTYNISDLGKTYNVSIGGV
;
A
#
# COMPACT_ATOMS: atom_id res chain seq x y z
N MET A 1 -3.84 -27.64 19.41
CA MET A 1 -3.77 -26.26 19.95
C MET A 1 -2.31 -25.83 19.99
N VAL A 2 -1.86 -25.02 19.02
CA VAL A 2 -0.74 -24.07 19.17
C VAL A 2 -0.98 -22.93 18.18
N HIS A 3 -0.91 -21.69 18.65
CA HIS A 3 -0.91 -20.48 17.83
C HIS A 3 0.52 -20.03 17.54
N ARG A 4 0.78 -19.45 16.36
CA ARG A 4 1.81 -18.42 16.18
C ARG A 4 1.62 -17.63 14.87
N MET A 5 1.93 -16.33 14.89
CA MET A 5 1.93 -15.40 13.73
C MET A 5 3.27 -14.65 13.63
N GLY A 6 3.78 -14.45 12.41
CA GLY A 6 4.93 -13.62 12.02
C GLY A 6 6.20 -14.35 11.53
N THR A 7 6.51 -14.21 10.23
CA THR A 7 7.78 -14.50 9.49
C THR A 7 8.45 -15.88 9.61
N GLY A 8 7.86 -16.79 10.37
CA GLY A 8 8.30 -18.18 10.53
C GLY A 8 7.21 -19.02 11.20
N THR A 9 5.96 -18.61 11.02
CA THR A 9 4.81 -19.15 11.73
C THR A 9 3.86 -19.81 10.76
N MET A 10 3.85 -21.13 10.79
CA MET A 10 2.87 -21.93 10.11
C MET A 10 1.52 -21.74 10.83
N ARG A 11 0.50 -21.29 10.10
CA ARG A 11 -0.88 -21.36 10.58
C ARG A 11 -1.45 -22.68 10.08
N GLU A 12 -2.00 -23.46 10.99
CA GLU A 12 -2.55 -24.78 10.70
C GLU A 12 -4.07 -24.72 10.83
N TRP A 13 -4.75 -25.38 9.90
CA TRP A 13 -6.18 -25.55 9.91
C TRP A 13 -6.48 -27.01 9.59
N HIS A 14 -7.42 -27.59 10.33
CA HIS A 14 -7.96 -28.91 10.00
C HIS A 14 -9.36 -28.72 9.45
N THR A 15 -9.61 -29.30 8.30
CA THR A 15 -10.93 -29.37 7.69
C THR A 15 -11.23 -30.80 7.27
N LYS A 16 -12.51 -31.17 7.30
CA LYS A 16 -13.00 -32.43 6.70
C LYS A 16 -13.52 -32.21 5.28
N GLU A 17 -13.54 -30.96 4.84
CA GLU A 17 -13.99 -30.55 3.52
C GLU A 17 -12.80 -30.46 2.56
N ASN A 18 -13.09 -30.49 1.27
CA ASN A 18 -12.07 -30.34 0.22
C ASN A 18 -11.76 -28.86 -0.10
N GLU A 19 -12.33 -27.92 0.65
CA GLU A 19 -12.17 -26.48 0.49
C GLU A 19 -12.09 -25.79 1.87
N HIS A 20 -11.33 -24.70 1.96
CA HIS A 20 -11.32 -23.84 3.13
C HIS A 20 -10.93 -22.41 2.76
N ALA A 21 -11.73 -21.42 3.18
CA ALA A 21 -11.44 -20.01 2.95
C ALA A 21 -10.50 -19.44 4.01
N LEU A 22 -9.38 -18.87 3.58
CA LEU A 22 -8.43 -18.18 4.46
C LEU A 22 -8.72 -16.68 4.47
N CYS A 23 -8.94 -16.12 5.66
CA CYS A 23 -9.21 -14.69 5.85
C CYS A 23 -8.12 -14.01 6.70
N GLY A 24 -8.03 -12.68 6.56
CA GLY A 24 -7.11 -11.85 7.33
C GLY A 24 -5.66 -11.94 6.89
N LEU A 25 -5.42 -12.27 5.62
CA LEU A 25 -4.09 -12.27 5.04
C LEU A 25 -3.67 -10.83 4.65
N PRO A 26 -2.43 -10.41 4.94
CA PRO A 26 -1.85 -9.19 4.40
C PRO A 26 -2.03 -9.06 2.89
N PHE A 27 -2.31 -7.84 2.41
CA PHE A 27 -2.39 -7.53 0.98
C PHE A 27 -1.02 -7.58 0.30
N ASN A 28 -1.01 -7.83 -1.01
CA ASN A 28 0.19 -7.85 -1.85
C ASN A 28 1.35 -8.65 -1.25
N SER A 29 1.06 -9.84 -0.72
CA SER A 29 2.01 -10.65 0.04
C SER A 29 2.06 -12.08 -0.51
N ALA A 30 3.27 -12.64 -0.58
CA ALA A 30 3.49 -14.01 -0.99
C ALA A 30 3.29 -14.97 0.18
N PHE A 31 2.60 -16.08 -0.08
CA PHE A 31 2.37 -17.14 0.88
C PHE A 31 2.69 -18.50 0.28
N MET A 32 3.19 -19.39 1.12
CA MET A 32 3.37 -20.80 0.82
C MET A 32 2.36 -21.58 1.65
N ILE A 33 1.49 -22.35 0.99
CA ILE A 33 0.52 -23.24 1.63
C ILE A 33 0.96 -24.67 1.40
N SER A 34 0.90 -25.48 2.45
CA SER A 34 1.11 -26.93 2.39
C SER A 34 -0.13 -27.63 2.94
N ILE A 35 -0.57 -28.69 2.26
CA ILE A 35 -1.73 -29.51 2.65
C ILE A 35 -1.27 -30.96 2.81
N GLU A 36 -1.72 -31.60 3.90
CA GLU A 36 -1.50 -33.01 4.21
C GLU A 36 -2.85 -33.68 4.49
N ALA A 37 -2.99 -34.95 4.10
CA ALA A 37 -4.15 -35.76 4.44
C ALA A 37 -3.87 -36.56 5.71
N ASP A 38 -4.75 -36.46 6.70
CA ASP A 38 -4.70 -37.25 7.94
C ASP A 38 -5.80 -38.33 7.93
N ASN A 39 -5.41 -39.58 8.15
CA ASN A 39 -6.35 -40.70 8.27
C ASN A 39 -6.55 -41.20 9.72
N GLY A 40 -6.00 -40.49 10.71
CA GLY A 40 -6.03 -40.84 12.13
C GLY A 40 -4.88 -41.76 12.58
N TYR A 41 -4.11 -42.32 11.65
CA TYR A 41 -2.89 -43.10 11.93
C TYR A 41 -1.62 -42.36 11.51
N GLY A 42 -1.74 -41.31 10.71
CA GLY A 42 -0.63 -40.47 10.27
C GLY A 42 -1.01 -39.54 9.13
N TYR A 43 -0.05 -38.70 8.76
CA TYR A 43 -0.18 -37.69 7.70
C TYR A 43 0.45 -38.19 6.40
N SER A 44 -0.15 -37.82 5.27
CA SER A 44 0.47 -37.97 3.95
C SER A 44 1.67 -37.03 3.80
N PRO A 45 2.54 -37.22 2.79
CA PRO A 45 3.43 -36.15 2.35
C PRO A 45 2.64 -34.89 2.00
N SER A 46 3.24 -33.72 2.21
CA SER A 46 2.61 -32.43 1.92
C SER A 46 2.62 -32.10 0.43
N ALA A 47 1.50 -31.59 -0.05
CA ALA A 47 1.40 -30.89 -1.33
C ALA A 47 1.52 -29.38 -1.07
N THR A 48 2.49 -28.72 -1.70
CA THR A 48 2.78 -27.29 -1.46
C THR A 48 2.50 -26.44 -2.68
N SER A 49 1.91 -25.26 -2.48
CA SER A 49 1.67 -24.25 -3.51
C SER A 49 2.02 -22.85 -3.00
N ILE A 50 2.48 -21.98 -3.90
CA ILE A 50 2.76 -20.58 -3.62
C ILE A 50 1.67 -19.74 -4.26
N PHE A 51 1.13 -18.78 -3.51
CA PHE A 51 0.17 -17.82 -4.03
C PHE A 51 0.47 -16.40 -3.53
N TYR A 52 -0.12 -15.42 -4.21
CA TYR A 52 -0.04 -14.01 -3.85
C TYR A 52 -1.44 -13.51 -3.50
N THR A 53 -1.54 -12.73 -2.44
CA THR A 53 -2.77 -11.98 -2.15
C THR A 53 -2.88 -10.76 -3.05
N ASP A 54 -4.12 -10.37 -3.33
CA ASP A 54 -4.41 -9.18 -4.12
C ASP A 54 -3.90 -7.91 -3.45
N GLN A 55 -3.70 -6.88 -4.27
CA GLN A 55 -3.42 -5.53 -3.80
C GLN A 55 -4.71 -4.88 -3.27
N SER A 56 -4.55 -3.87 -2.41
CA SER A 56 -5.66 -3.06 -1.90
C SER A 56 -5.26 -1.59 -1.83
N VAL A 57 -6.21 -0.75 -1.43
CA VAL A 57 -5.96 0.69 -1.24
C VAL A 57 -4.88 0.91 -0.18
N PRO A 58 -4.04 1.95 -0.31
CA PRO A 58 -3.06 2.29 0.72
C PRO A 58 -3.74 2.59 2.07
N ASP A 59 -3.18 2.05 3.15
CA ASP A 59 -3.64 2.27 4.53
C ASP A 59 -2.83 3.40 5.17
N GLY A 60 -3.01 4.61 4.67
CA GLY A 60 -2.40 5.83 5.20
C GLY A 60 -2.06 6.89 4.15
N PRO A 61 -1.75 8.12 4.59
CA PRO A 61 -1.28 9.18 3.70
C PRO A 61 0.17 8.92 3.25
N PRO A 62 0.63 9.63 2.21
CA PRO A 62 2.06 9.74 1.92
C PRO A 62 2.84 10.27 3.13
N GLU A 63 4.05 9.77 3.34
CA GLU A 63 4.93 10.20 4.43
C GLU A 63 5.90 11.30 3.98
N ASP A 64 6.56 11.94 4.94
CA ASP A 64 7.63 12.94 4.70
C ASP A 64 7.26 14.03 3.68
N VAL A 65 6.02 14.53 3.77
CA VAL A 65 5.51 15.58 2.90
C VAL A 65 6.17 16.91 3.25
N GLU A 66 7.02 17.41 2.36
CA GLU A 66 7.68 18.70 2.48
C GLU A 66 7.38 19.58 1.27
N ALA A 67 7.20 20.88 1.50
CA ALA A 67 7.04 21.88 0.46
C ALA A 67 8.07 22.99 0.62
N HIS A 68 8.82 23.27 -0.45
CA HIS A 68 9.86 24.29 -0.48
C HIS A 68 9.55 25.33 -1.54
N ALA A 69 9.57 26.62 -1.19
CA ALA A 69 9.34 27.69 -2.16
C ALA A 69 10.54 27.84 -3.11
N ILE A 70 10.27 27.80 -4.41
CA ILE A 70 11.25 28.08 -5.47
C ILE A 70 11.18 29.55 -5.88
N SER A 71 9.97 30.13 -5.87
CA SER A 71 9.71 31.54 -6.17
C SER A 71 8.47 32.04 -5.42
N SER A 72 8.08 33.28 -5.65
CA SER A 72 6.80 33.83 -5.16
C SER A 72 5.57 33.12 -5.74
N SER A 73 5.75 32.30 -6.78
CA SER A 73 4.68 31.60 -7.49
C SER A 73 4.95 30.13 -7.79
N ALA A 74 5.96 29.53 -7.17
CA ALA A 74 6.28 28.14 -7.40
C ALA A 74 6.85 27.47 -6.16
N ILE A 75 6.51 26.20 -5.98
CA ILE A 75 7.03 25.34 -4.92
C ILE A 75 7.50 24.00 -5.50
N THR A 76 8.45 23.38 -4.82
CA THR A 76 8.81 21.97 -4.97
C THR A 76 8.16 21.21 -3.83
N LEU A 77 7.38 20.19 -4.17
CA LEU A 77 6.79 19.25 -3.23
C LEU A 77 7.61 17.96 -3.26
N THR A 78 7.96 17.43 -2.09
CA THR A 78 8.58 16.11 -1.94
C THR A 78 7.80 15.27 -0.94
N TRP A 79 7.72 13.96 -1.18
CA TRP A 79 7.02 13.03 -0.30
C TRP A 79 7.54 11.61 -0.51
N SER A 80 7.27 10.73 0.44
CA SER A 80 7.51 9.30 0.38
C SER A 80 6.18 8.54 0.33
N ALA A 81 6.25 7.26 -0.05
CA ALA A 81 5.07 6.42 -0.11
C ALA A 81 4.45 6.21 1.29
N PRO A 82 3.16 5.86 1.37
CA PRO A 82 2.54 5.48 2.64
C PRO A 82 3.27 4.30 3.27
N ARG A 83 3.37 4.27 4.60
CA ARG A 83 3.95 3.16 5.36
C ARG A 83 3.35 1.79 5.05
N LYS A 84 2.06 1.77 4.71
CA LYS A 84 1.31 0.59 4.29
C LYS A 84 0.67 0.84 2.92
N PRO A 85 1.42 0.64 1.82
CA PRO A 85 0.90 0.91 0.49
C PRO A 85 -0.10 -0.16 0.04
N ASN A 86 -0.12 -1.34 0.69
CA ASN A 86 -0.98 -2.50 0.36
C ASN A 86 -0.90 -2.94 -1.12
N GLY A 87 0.20 -2.60 -1.79
CA GLY A 87 0.34 -2.74 -3.23
C GLY A 87 1.42 -1.82 -3.78
N ILE A 88 1.46 -1.72 -5.11
CA ILE A 88 2.29 -0.79 -5.86
C ILE A 88 1.50 0.52 -6.00
N ILE A 89 2.06 1.63 -5.53
CA ILE A 89 1.42 2.94 -5.70
C ILE A 89 1.46 3.34 -7.18
N ILE A 90 0.30 3.42 -7.82
CA ILE A 90 0.17 3.77 -9.25
C ILE A 90 -0.09 5.27 -9.50
N ALA A 91 -0.58 5.99 -8.49
CA ALA A 91 -0.81 7.42 -8.59
C ALA A 91 -0.83 8.14 -7.24
N TYR A 92 -0.56 9.44 -7.28
CA TYR A 92 -0.81 10.39 -6.20
C TYR A 92 -1.81 11.45 -6.65
N GLN A 93 -2.66 11.90 -5.73
CA GLN A 93 -3.52 13.06 -5.91
C GLN A 93 -3.04 14.19 -5.01
N ILE A 94 -2.69 15.32 -5.62
CA ILE A 94 -2.28 16.54 -4.93
C ILE A 94 -3.43 17.53 -5.01
N TYR A 95 -3.80 18.08 -3.85
CA TYR A 95 -4.81 19.12 -3.72
C TYR A 95 -4.11 20.42 -3.34
N VAL A 96 -4.33 21.45 -4.15
CA VAL A 96 -3.75 22.78 -3.96
C VAL A 96 -4.90 23.76 -3.74
N LYS A 97 -4.96 24.36 -2.56
CA LYS A 97 -5.99 25.32 -2.17
C LYS A 97 -5.35 26.66 -1.85
N ARG A 98 -5.83 27.77 -2.42
CA ARG A 98 -5.38 29.11 -2.02
C ARG A 98 -6.04 29.49 -0.69
N GLY A 99 -5.32 30.13 0.22
CA GLY A 99 -5.82 30.38 1.59
C GLY A 99 -7.14 31.15 1.66
N ASP A 100 -7.37 32.05 0.70
CA ASP A 100 -8.55 32.91 0.53
C ASP A 100 -9.57 32.36 -0.50
N ASP A 101 -9.27 31.25 -1.18
CA ASP A 101 -10.11 30.67 -2.24
C ASP A 101 -10.70 29.33 -1.80
N ASN A 102 -11.97 29.08 -2.12
CA ASN A 102 -12.60 27.78 -1.92
C ASN A 102 -12.34 26.81 -3.08
N ASN A 103 -11.80 27.27 -4.19
CA ASN A 103 -11.42 26.41 -5.31
C ASN A 103 -10.19 25.56 -4.96
N VAL A 104 -10.34 24.26 -5.12
CA VAL A 104 -9.26 23.28 -4.97
C VAL A 104 -8.80 22.85 -6.35
N ARG A 105 -7.54 23.09 -6.67
CA ARG A 105 -6.89 22.54 -7.85
C ARG A 105 -6.40 21.14 -7.53
N THR A 106 -6.90 20.14 -8.26
CA THR A 106 -6.45 18.74 -8.11
C THR A 106 -5.47 18.38 -9.23
N ILE A 107 -4.32 17.83 -8.87
CA ILE A 107 -3.29 17.35 -9.78
C ILE A 107 -3.13 15.85 -9.55
N ARG A 108 -3.30 15.04 -10.60
CA ARG A 108 -3.07 13.58 -10.53
C ARG A 108 -1.74 13.25 -11.16
N LEU A 109 -0.83 12.67 -10.37
CA LEU A 109 0.48 12.22 -10.82
C LEU A 109 0.46 10.71 -10.94
N LYS A 110 0.69 10.17 -12.14
CA LYS A 110 0.87 8.73 -12.34
C LYS A 110 2.32 8.35 -12.06
N THR A 111 2.53 7.24 -11.37
CA THR A 111 3.87 6.69 -11.16
C THR A 111 4.24 5.78 -12.34
N ARG A 112 5.53 5.45 -12.48
CA ARG A 112 6.01 4.57 -13.55
C ARG A 112 5.95 3.08 -13.19
N GLY A 113 5.20 2.71 -12.16
CA GLY A 113 5.08 1.32 -11.68
C GLY A 113 6.26 0.84 -10.82
N ASP A 114 7.38 1.57 -10.80
CA ASP A 114 8.46 1.38 -9.85
C ASP A 114 8.36 2.48 -8.78
N MET A 115 8.51 2.12 -7.50
CA MET A 115 8.26 3.05 -6.39
C MET A 115 9.58 3.70 -5.96
N PRO A 116 9.87 4.94 -6.38
CA PRO A 116 11.02 5.66 -5.83
C PRO A 116 10.80 5.92 -4.34
N SER A 117 11.85 5.80 -3.54
CA SER A 117 11.78 6.04 -2.09
C SER A 117 11.31 7.45 -1.73
N ARG A 118 11.50 8.40 -2.65
CA ARG A 118 11.05 9.79 -2.52
C ARG A 118 10.62 10.32 -3.89
N CYS A 119 9.41 10.85 -3.95
CA CYS A 119 8.83 11.52 -5.09
C CYS A 119 9.06 13.03 -4.99
N THR A 120 9.24 13.69 -6.13
CA THR A 120 9.40 15.13 -6.22
C THR A 120 8.53 15.67 -7.35
N TYR A 121 7.83 16.79 -7.10
CA TYR A 121 7.02 17.45 -8.11
C TYR A 121 7.03 18.97 -7.94
N ASN A 122 7.23 19.68 -9.05
CA ASN A 122 7.23 21.13 -9.08
C ASN A 122 5.84 21.66 -9.46
N ILE A 123 5.32 22.56 -8.63
CA ILE A 123 4.04 23.24 -8.86
C ILE A 123 4.34 24.70 -9.11
N SER A 124 3.95 25.19 -10.29
CA SER A 124 4.04 26.59 -10.70
C SER A 124 2.67 27.29 -10.67
N ASP A 125 2.70 28.60 -10.93
CA ASP A 125 1.52 29.45 -11.07
C ASP A 125 0.69 29.56 -9.79
N LEU A 126 1.40 29.55 -8.66
CA LEU A 126 0.87 29.84 -7.34
C LEU A 126 0.88 31.36 -7.13
N GLY A 127 -0.19 31.95 -6.59
CA GLY A 127 -0.15 33.28 -5.96
C GLY A 127 0.47 33.27 -4.54
N LYS A 128 0.04 34.19 -3.68
CA LYS A 128 0.71 34.49 -2.39
C LYS A 128 0.58 33.45 -1.26
N THR A 129 -0.46 32.61 -1.19
CA THR A 129 -0.63 31.65 -0.06
C THR A 129 -1.46 30.44 -0.46
N TYR A 130 -0.91 29.22 -0.31
CA TYR A 130 -1.59 27.96 -0.63
C TYR A 130 -1.33 26.88 0.42
N ASN A 131 -2.34 26.04 0.64
CA ASN A 131 -2.24 24.78 1.36
C ASN A 131 -2.16 23.64 0.35
N VAL A 132 -1.24 22.70 0.58
CA VAL A 132 -1.04 21.53 -0.27
C VAL A 132 -1.21 20.26 0.54
N SER A 133 -2.06 19.34 0.07
CA SER A 133 -2.23 18.01 0.68
C SER A 133 -2.14 16.93 -0.38
N ILE A 134 -1.61 15.75 0.00
CA ILE A 134 -1.40 14.62 -0.92
C ILE A 134 -2.14 13.39 -0.39
N GLY A 135 -2.81 12.66 -1.29
CA GLY A 135 -3.40 11.34 -1.04
C GLY A 135 -2.85 10.27 -1.99
N GLY A 136 -2.78 9.02 -1.50
CA GLY A 136 -2.55 7.83 -2.33
C GLY A 136 -3.87 7.28 -2.88
N VAL A 137 -3.84 6.74 -4.09
CA VAL A 137 -4.99 6.07 -4.75
C VAL A 137 -4.60 4.68 -5.17
#